data_AF-A0A6H9YJ51-F1
#
_entry.id   AF-A0A6H9YJ51-F1
#
_cell.length_a   1.000
_cell.length_b   1.000
_cell.length_c   1.000
_cell.angle_alpha   90.00
_cell.angle_beta   90.00
_cell.angle_gamma   90.00
#
_symmetry.space_group_name_H-M   'P 1'
#
loop_
_entity.id
_entity.type
_entity.pdbx_description
1 polymer ?
#
loop_
_entity_poly.entity_id
_entity_poly.type
_entity_poly.pdbx_seq_one_letter_code
_entity_poly.pdbx_strand_id
1 'polypeptide(L)'
;MLAFVPSAGTPAFAQVHAQRGALCVVETKSTPLAEWAAAVSAEDLTSPGQTAKFSLAPEVRDRLDFTFGFGGSNGFVSPDEKAHVRRVLGDSSAESLSDVDAIVGYMLGQGSPDYGIKNIKKIVEQINR
;
A
#
# COMPACT_ATOMS: atom_id res chain seq x y z
N MET A 1 15.12 24.03 7.75
CA MET A 1 15.34 22.57 7.74
C MET A 1 14.75 22.03 6.44
N LEU A 2 15.54 21.34 5.62
CA LEU A 2 15.04 20.72 4.38
C LEU A 2 14.70 19.26 4.71
N ALA A 3 13.47 18.84 4.42
CA ALA A 3 13.02 17.47 4.62
C ALA A 3 12.63 16.89 3.25
N PHE A 4 13.20 15.73 2.93
CA PHE A 4 12.80 14.95 1.77
C PHE A 4 11.48 14.24 2.07
N VAL A 5 10.47 14.43 1.22
CA VAL A 5 9.17 13.77 1.35
C VAL A 5 9.15 12.59 0.37
N PRO A 6 9.21 11.34 0.85
CA PRO A 6 9.22 10.17 -0.02
C PRO A 6 7.91 10.07 -0.82
N SER A 7 8.05 9.69 -2.08
CA SER A 7 6.92 9.32 -2.94
C SER A 7 6.72 7.80 -2.95
N ALA A 8 5.67 7.32 -3.60
CA ALA A 8 5.36 5.89 -3.68
C ALA A 8 6.46 5.05 -4.35
N GLY A 9 7.18 5.59 -5.33
CA GLY A 9 8.36 4.95 -5.93
C GLY A 9 9.64 5.03 -5.10
N THR A 10 9.68 5.82 -4.02
CA THR A 10 10.89 6.02 -3.22
C THR A 10 11.36 4.75 -2.50
N PRO A 11 10.49 3.95 -1.85
CA PRO A 11 10.90 2.70 -1.23
C PRO A 11 11.51 1.71 -2.24
N ALA A 12 10.88 1.56 -3.41
CA ALA A 12 11.40 0.69 -4.47
C ALA A 12 12.77 1.18 -4.98
N PHE A 13 12.93 2.49 -5.17
CA PHE A 13 14.22 3.07 -5.56
C PHE A 13 15.31 2.83 -4.50
N ALA A 14 14.97 3.02 -3.22
CA ALA A 14 15.87 2.80 -2.09
C ALA A 14 16.27 1.32 -1.96
N GLN A 15 15.33 0.39 -2.17
CA GLN A 15 15.62 -1.05 -2.19
C GLN A 15 16.61 -1.41 -3.29
N VAL A 16 16.41 -0.92 -4.52
CA VAL A 16 17.34 -1.15 -5.64
C VAL A 16 18.73 -0.58 -5.33
N HIS A 17 18.79 0.61 -4.72
CA HIS A 17 20.07 1.26 -4.38
C HIS A 17 20.79 0.64 -3.18
N ALA A 18 20.07 0.07 -2.23
CA ALA A 18 20.66 -0.60 -1.08
C ALA A 18 21.50 -1.82 -1.51
N GLN A 19 21.24 -2.40 -2.71
CA GLN A 19 21.94 -3.57 -3.25
C GLN A 19 21.94 -4.76 -2.26
N ARG A 20 23.05 -4.96 -1.54
CA ARG A 20 23.25 -6.00 -0.51
C ARG A 20 23.30 -5.44 0.92
N GLY A 21 23.12 -4.13 1.07
CA GLY A 21 23.07 -3.43 2.36
C GLY A 21 21.68 -3.48 2.99
N ALA A 22 21.61 -3.16 4.27
CA ALA A 22 20.34 -3.02 4.98
C ALA A 22 19.71 -1.66 4.71
N LEU A 23 18.41 -1.63 4.43
CA LEU A 23 17.60 -0.42 4.36
C LEU A 23 16.78 -0.29 5.65
N CYS A 24 17.00 0.79 6.39
CA CYS A 24 16.17 1.14 7.53
C CYS A 24 15.17 2.23 7.10
N VAL A 25 13.90 2.04 7.46
CA VAL A 25 12.82 2.96 7.12
C VAL A 25 12.16 3.42 8.41
N VAL A 26 11.98 4.73 8.54
CA VAL A 26 11.25 5.33 9.66
C VAL A 26 9.96 5.91 9.09
N GLU A 27 8.84 5.40 9.57
CA GLU A 27 7.53 5.88 9.15
C GLU A 27 7.28 7.30 9.67
N THR A 28 6.77 8.14 8.77
CA THR A 28 6.37 9.52 9.09
C THR A 28 4.95 9.74 8.57
N LYS A 29 4.30 10.83 9.01
CA LYS A 29 2.90 11.12 8.66
C LYS A 29 2.60 11.24 7.15
N SER A 30 3.61 11.39 6.30
CA SER A 30 3.40 11.66 4.87
C SER A 30 3.31 10.41 3.98
N THR A 31 3.82 9.26 4.44
CA THR A 31 3.84 8.03 3.62
C THR A 31 3.64 6.83 4.53
N PRO A 32 2.50 6.14 4.42
CA PRO A 32 2.25 4.97 5.23
C PRO A 32 3.10 3.81 4.71
N LEU A 33 3.98 3.32 5.57
CA LEU A 33 4.99 2.30 5.26
C LEU A 33 4.83 1.05 6.13
N ALA A 34 3.96 1.06 7.14
CA ALA A 34 3.71 -0.10 7.99
C ALA A 34 3.31 -1.35 7.17
N GLU A 35 2.32 -1.21 6.29
CA GLU A 35 1.85 -2.32 5.44
C GLU A 35 2.85 -2.68 4.34
N TRP A 36 3.62 -1.71 3.82
CA TRP A 36 4.74 -1.99 2.91
C TRP A 36 5.83 -2.81 3.61
N ALA A 37 6.17 -2.44 4.84
CA ALA A 37 7.17 -3.12 5.67
C ALA A 37 6.73 -4.57 5.94
N ALA A 38 5.45 -4.78 6.24
CA ALA A 38 4.88 -6.12 6.38
C ALA A 38 4.94 -6.92 5.07
N ALA A 39 4.63 -6.29 3.93
CA ALA A 39 4.69 -6.94 2.61
C ALA A 39 6.09 -7.45 2.25
N VAL A 40 7.14 -6.71 2.63
CA VAL A 40 8.53 -7.10 2.38
C VAL A 40 9.14 -7.90 3.53
N SER A 41 8.34 -8.29 4.54
CA SER A 41 8.80 -8.99 5.75
C SER A 41 9.95 -8.28 6.45
N ALA A 42 9.90 -6.94 6.51
CA ALA A 42 10.90 -6.12 7.18
C ALA A 42 11.02 -6.49 8.66
N GLU A 43 12.24 -6.45 9.20
CA GLU A 43 12.49 -6.63 10.63
C GLU A 43 11.96 -5.42 11.42
N ASP A 44 11.23 -5.68 12.51
CA ASP A 44 10.80 -4.65 13.43
C ASP A 44 11.92 -4.36 14.44
N LEU A 45 12.61 -3.24 14.25
CA LEU A 45 13.71 -2.80 15.13
C LEU A 45 13.25 -2.40 16.54
N THR A 46 11.94 -2.20 16.75
CA THR A 46 11.37 -1.94 18.08
C THR A 46 11.04 -3.24 18.83
N SER A 47 10.98 -4.36 18.10
CA SER A 47 10.68 -5.70 18.63
C SER A 47 11.69 -6.72 18.08
N PRO A 48 12.93 -6.76 18.61
CA PRO A 48 14.01 -7.58 18.05
C PRO A 48 13.61 -9.03 17.80
N GLY A 49 13.93 -9.55 16.61
CA GLY A 49 13.60 -10.91 16.19
C GLY A 49 12.16 -11.11 15.70
N GLN A 50 11.36 -10.03 15.61
CA GLN A 50 10.06 -10.05 14.95
C GLN A 50 10.10 -9.34 13.60
N THR A 51 9.23 -9.75 12.69
CA THR A 51 8.95 -9.03 11.44
C THR A 51 7.73 -8.14 11.61
N ALA A 52 7.65 -7.08 10.80
CA ALA A 52 6.45 -6.28 10.63
C ALA A 52 5.25 -7.18 10.28
N LYS A 53 4.09 -6.83 10.83
CA LYS A 53 2.84 -7.58 10.67
C LYS A 53 1.81 -6.69 9.99
N PHE A 54 1.01 -7.30 9.13
CA PHE A 54 -0.15 -6.61 8.56
C PHE A 54 -1.17 -6.28 9.65
N SER A 55 -1.64 -5.05 9.66
CA SER A 55 -2.86 -4.62 10.35
C SER A 55 -4.11 -4.96 9.53
N LEU A 56 -3.98 -5.01 8.19
CA LEU A 56 -5.08 -5.40 7.31
C LEU A 56 -5.46 -6.87 7.47
N ALA A 57 -6.76 -7.12 7.60
CA ALA A 57 -7.32 -8.46 7.61
C ALA A 57 -6.97 -9.23 6.32
N PRO A 58 -6.70 -10.54 6.39
CA PRO A 58 -6.38 -11.35 5.20
C PRO A 58 -7.37 -11.19 4.05
N GLU A 59 -8.66 -11.11 4.35
CA GLU A 59 -9.73 -11.02 3.36
C GLU A 59 -9.71 -9.68 2.60
N VAL A 60 -9.24 -8.61 3.24
CA VAL A 60 -9.05 -7.31 2.60
C VAL A 60 -7.84 -7.37 1.68
N ARG A 61 -6.75 -8.01 2.12
CA ARG A 61 -5.54 -8.19 1.32
C ARG A 61 -5.82 -9.02 0.06
N ASP A 62 -6.54 -10.13 0.19
CA ASP A 62 -6.93 -10.98 -0.95
C ASP A 62 -7.77 -10.19 -1.99
N ARG A 63 -8.65 -9.31 -1.52
CA ARG A 63 -9.44 -8.43 -2.41
C ARG A 63 -8.56 -7.39 -3.08
N LEU A 64 -7.63 -6.77 -2.35
CA LEU A 64 -6.68 -5.81 -2.92
C LEU A 64 -5.82 -6.47 -3.99
N ASP A 65 -5.28 -7.66 -3.73
CA ASP A 65 -4.52 -8.45 -4.69
C ASP A 65 -5.35 -8.80 -5.93
N PHE A 66 -6.61 -9.19 -5.74
CA PHE A 66 -7.52 -9.45 -6.85
C PHE A 66 -7.76 -8.21 -7.71
N THR A 67 -7.94 -7.04 -7.08
CA THR A 67 -8.06 -5.78 -7.82
C THR A 67 -6.78 -5.37 -8.53
N PHE A 68 -5.61 -5.61 -7.91
CA PHE A 68 -4.31 -5.32 -8.49
C PHE A 68 -4.01 -6.21 -9.70
N GLY A 69 -4.49 -7.45 -9.72
CA GLY A 69 -4.34 -8.35 -10.87
C GLY A 69 -5.17 -7.96 -12.10
N PHE A 70 -6.15 -7.05 -11.97
CA PHE A 70 -7.08 -6.70 -13.04
C PHE A 70 -6.53 -5.61 -13.98
N GLY A 71 -6.65 -5.81 -15.29
CA GLY A 71 -6.38 -4.77 -16.31
C GLY A 71 -4.92 -4.63 -16.77
N GLY A 72 -3.97 -5.37 -16.17
CA GLY A 72 -2.56 -5.41 -16.61
C GLY A 72 -1.75 -4.11 -16.41
N SER A 73 -2.41 -2.97 -16.15
CA SER A 73 -1.82 -1.66 -15.83
C SER A 73 -2.47 -1.09 -14.56
N ASN A 74 -2.24 -1.76 -13.44
CA ASN A 74 -2.97 -1.61 -12.18
C ASN A 74 -2.70 -0.32 -11.37
N GLY A 75 -2.46 0.78 -12.06
CA GLY A 75 -2.59 2.13 -11.50
C GLY A 75 -4.02 2.68 -11.52
N PHE A 76 -5.03 1.82 -11.72
CA PHE A 76 -6.46 2.13 -11.59
C PHE A 76 -6.89 3.37 -12.40
N VAL A 77 -6.53 3.42 -13.68
CA VAL A 77 -6.68 4.61 -14.53
C VAL A 77 -7.98 4.55 -15.32
N SER A 78 -8.25 3.40 -15.95
CA SER A 78 -9.39 3.21 -16.84
C SER A 78 -10.73 3.17 -16.07
N PRO A 79 -11.85 3.52 -16.73
CA PRO A 79 -13.17 3.38 -16.14
C PRO A 79 -13.46 1.95 -15.65
N ASP A 80 -13.04 0.94 -16.43
CA ASP A 80 -13.28 -0.47 -16.11
C ASP A 80 -12.49 -0.94 -14.90
N GLU A 81 -11.20 -0.57 -14.79
CA GLU A 81 -10.40 -0.85 -13.58
C GLU A 81 -11.03 -0.19 -12.35
N LYS A 82 -11.47 1.06 -12.45
CA LYS A 82 -12.10 1.77 -11.33
C LYS A 82 -13.44 1.15 -10.95
N ALA A 83 -14.25 0.74 -11.93
CA ALA A 83 -15.52 0.06 -11.70
C ALA A 83 -15.29 -1.31 -11.03
N HIS A 84 -14.27 -2.04 -11.48
CA HIS A 84 -13.88 -3.31 -10.89
C HIS A 84 -13.46 -3.16 -9.43
N VAL A 85 -12.58 -2.21 -9.11
CA VAL A 85 -12.16 -1.92 -7.73
C VAL A 85 -13.37 -1.55 -6.86
N ARG A 86 -14.24 -0.65 -7.34
CA ARG A 86 -15.43 -0.25 -6.58
C ARG A 86 -16.36 -1.42 -6.29
N ARG A 87 -16.53 -2.35 -7.24
CA ARG A 87 -17.34 -3.54 -7.03
C ARG A 87 -16.70 -4.45 -5.98
N VAL A 88 -15.41 -4.79 -6.15
CA VAL A 88 -14.72 -5.75 -5.28
C VAL A 88 -14.56 -5.23 -3.85
N LEU A 89 -14.21 -3.95 -3.69
CA LEU A 89 -14.04 -3.32 -2.37
C LEU A 89 -15.37 -2.81 -1.80
N GLY A 90 -16.34 -2.43 -2.62
CA GLY A 90 -17.66 -2.00 -2.15
C GLY A 90 -18.46 -3.12 -1.48
N ASP A 91 -18.13 -4.38 -1.78
CA ASP A 91 -18.70 -5.56 -1.10
C ASP A 91 -18.04 -5.83 0.28
N SER A 92 -17.05 -5.03 0.69
CA SER A 92 -16.39 -5.12 2.00
C SER A 92 -17.12 -4.27 3.06
N SER A 93 -16.98 -4.61 4.35
CA SER A 93 -17.55 -3.77 5.42
C SER A 93 -16.82 -2.43 5.52
N ALA A 94 -17.52 -1.36 5.89
CA ALA A 94 -16.90 -0.04 6.08
C ALA A 94 -15.76 -0.07 7.12
N GLU A 95 -15.89 -0.92 8.15
CA GLU A 95 -14.84 -1.14 9.15
C GLU A 95 -13.59 -1.78 8.54
N SER A 96 -13.74 -2.72 7.60
CA SER A 96 -12.60 -3.37 6.95
C SER A 96 -11.81 -2.45 6.01
N LEU A 97 -12.40 -1.32 5.60
CA LEU A 97 -11.78 -0.33 4.71
C LEU A 97 -11.46 1.00 5.41
N SER A 98 -11.64 1.09 6.74
CA SER A 98 -11.52 2.36 7.46
C SER A 98 -10.10 2.92 7.48
N ASP A 99 -9.09 2.04 7.45
CA ASP A 99 -7.69 2.44 7.44
C ASP A 99 -7.16 2.60 6.00
N VAL A 100 -7.45 3.78 5.43
CA VAL A 100 -7.04 4.14 4.07
C VAL A 100 -5.51 4.14 3.92
N ASP A 101 -4.79 4.52 4.97
CA ASP A 101 -3.33 4.62 4.95
C ASP A 101 -2.71 3.22 4.96
N ALA A 102 -3.27 2.27 5.70
CA ALA A 102 -2.91 0.85 5.60
C ALA A 102 -3.13 0.31 4.17
N ILE A 103 -4.30 0.58 3.57
CA ILE A 103 -4.57 0.14 2.19
C ILE A 103 -3.54 0.72 1.21
N VAL A 104 -3.19 2.00 1.34
CA VAL A 104 -2.15 2.62 0.53
C VAL A 104 -0.79 1.97 0.74
N GLY A 105 -0.38 1.74 2.01
CA GLY A 105 0.86 1.06 2.35
C GLY A 105 0.95 -0.35 1.77
N TYR A 106 -0.16 -1.08 1.77
CA TYR A 106 -0.24 -2.42 1.21
C TYR A 106 -0.06 -2.39 -0.32
N MET A 107 -0.77 -1.49 -1.01
CA MET A 107 -0.65 -1.32 -2.45
C MET A 107 0.75 -0.85 -2.88
N LEU A 108 1.44 -0.08 -2.03
CA LEU A 108 2.86 0.24 -2.19
C LEU A 108 3.73 -1.02 -2.13
N GLY A 109 3.47 -1.91 -1.17
CA GLY A 109 4.11 -3.21 -1.04
C GLY A 109 3.97 -4.08 -2.29
N GLN A 110 2.80 -4.01 -2.94
CA GLN A 110 2.54 -4.74 -4.19
C GLN A 110 3.17 -4.10 -5.44
N GLY A 111 3.80 -2.92 -5.31
CA GLY A 111 4.48 -2.25 -6.42
C GLY A 111 3.56 -1.37 -7.26
N SER A 112 2.44 -0.90 -6.71
CA SER A 112 1.59 0.09 -7.40
C SER A 112 2.35 1.39 -7.68
N PRO A 113 2.21 1.98 -8.89
CA PRO A 113 2.85 3.26 -9.21
C PRO A 113 2.19 4.43 -8.45
N ASP A 114 2.89 5.56 -8.34
CA ASP A 114 2.41 6.76 -7.61
C ASP A 114 1.00 7.21 -8.00
N TYR A 115 0.67 7.17 -9.30
CA TYR A 115 -0.68 7.51 -9.76
C TYR A 115 -1.71 6.46 -9.36
N GLY A 116 -1.33 5.19 -9.29
CA GLY A 116 -2.13 4.09 -8.77
C GLY A 116 -2.47 4.27 -7.30
N ILE A 117 -1.46 4.59 -6.49
CA ILE A 117 -1.64 4.91 -5.07
C ILE A 117 -2.62 6.08 -4.86
N LYS A 118 -2.49 7.14 -5.66
CA LYS A 118 -3.44 8.26 -5.60
C LYS A 118 -4.85 7.86 -6.02
N ASN A 119 -4.98 6.98 -7.01
CA ASN A 119 -6.28 6.53 -7.49
C ASN A 119 -6.97 5.60 -6.49
N ILE A 120 -6.28 4.60 -5.94
CA ILE A 120 -6.86 3.68 -4.95
C ILE A 120 -7.28 4.41 -3.68
N LYS A 121 -6.45 5.35 -3.19
CA LYS A 121 -6.79 6.21 -2.05
C LYS A 121 -8.13 6.92 -2.28
N LYS A 122 -8.28 7.58 -3.43
CA LYS A 122 -9.52 8.28 -3.80
C LYS A 122 -10.72 7.34 -3.91
N ILE A 123 -10.53 6.13 -4.44
CA ILE A 123 -11.63 5.16 -4.60
C ILE A 123 -12.11 4.69 -3.22
N VAL A 124 -11.19 4.32 -2.32
CA VAL A 124 -11.53 3.86 -0.97
C VAL A 124 -12.18 5.00 -0.16
N GLU A 125 -11.63 6.21 -0.25
CA GLU A 125 -12.25 7.41 0.35
C GLU A 125 -13.65 7.70 -0.18
N GLN A 126 -13.98 7.29 -1.41
CA GLN A 126 -15.33 7.40 -1.97
C GLN A 126 -16.26 6.28 -1.48
N ILE A 127 -15.74 5.08 -1.27
CA ILE A 127 -16.51 3.93 -0.75
C ILE A 127 -16.91 4.17 0.72
N ASN A 128 -16.03 4.79 1.51
CA ASN A 128 -16.27 5.05 2.93
C ASN A 128 -17.15 6.27 3.23
N ARG A 129 -17.64 6.98 2.20
CA ARG A 129 -18.55 8.13 2.34
C ARG A 129 -20.01 7.69 2.33
#